data_AF-W1XJX4-F1
#
_entry.id   AF-W1XJX4-F1
#
_cell.length_a   1.000
_cell.length_b   1.000
_cell.length_c   1.000
_cell.angle_alpha   90.00
_cell.angle_beta   90.00
_cell.angle_gamma   90.00
#
_symmetry.space_group_name_H-M   'P 1'
#
loop_
_entity.id
_entity.type
_entity.pdbx_description
1 polymer ?
#
loop_
_entity_poly.entity_id
_entity_poly.type
_entity_poly.pdbx_seq_one_letter_code
_entity_poly.pdbx_strand_id
1 'polypeptide(L)'
;ATHHKLVEIDRILKEAETAQVILFIDELNRCDHSVAQELMNLILNREINGYVLNERVKVIAAMNPSSRNDGFYNSQYEVVDLDPAQED
;
A
#
# COMPACT_ATOMS: atom_id res chain seq x y z
N ALA A 1 12.12 6.81 -0.42
CA ALA A 1 12.58 5.41 -0.38
C ALA A 1 11.77 4.51 -1.30
N THR A 2 10.43 4.55 -1.23
CA THR A 2 9.50 3.74 -2.06
C THR A 2 9.75 3.87 -3.56
N HIS A 3 9.93 5.10 -4.05
CA HIS A 3 10.26 5.34 -5.47
C HIS A 3 11.52 4.62 -5.96
N HIS A 4 12.55 4.46 -5.12
CA HIS A 4 13.78 3.78 -5.53
C HIS A 4 13.53 2.28 -5.75
N LYS A 5 12.72 1.64 -4.90
CA LYS A 5 12.36 0.23 -5.03
C LYS A 5 11.46 -0.03 -6.23
N LEU A 6 10.49 0.84 -6.52
CA LEU A 6 9.65 0.72 -7.72
C LEU A 6 10.48 0.80 -9.02
N VAL A 7 11.46 1.70 -9.08
CA VAL A 7 12.39 1.78 -10.23
C VAL A 7 13.23 0.51 -10.38
N GLU A 8 13.66 -0.09 -9.27
CA GLU A 8 14.39 -1.37 -9.28
C GLU A 8 13.52 -2.51 -9.82
N ILE A 9 12.24 -2.56 -9.43
CA ILE A 9 11.25 -3.51 -9.96
C ILE A 9 11.13 -3.35 -11.48
N ASP A 10 10.95 -2.13 -11.97
CA ASP A 10 10.83 -1.86 -13.41
C ASP A 10 12.07 -2.32 -14.19
N ARG A 11 13.26 -2.11 -13.62
CA ARG A 11 14.51 -2.56 -14.24
C ARG A 11 14.54 -4.08 -14.39
N ILE A 12 14.22 -4.82 -13.33
CA ILE A 12 14.17 -6.30 -13.33
C ILE A 12 13.14 -6.80 -14.35
N LEU A 13 11.96 -6.17 -14.37
CA LEU A 13 10.86 -6.55 -15.26
C LEU A 13 11.16 -6.29 -16.75
N LYS A 14 12.06 -5.35 -17.06
CA LYS A 14 12.55 -5.06 -18.41
C LYS A 14 13.67 -6.00 -18.85
N GLU A 15 14.59 -6.35 -17.95
CA GLU A 15 15.73 -7.21 -18.24
C GLU A 15 15.33 -8.69 -18.41
N ALA A 16 14.26 -9.12 -17.71
CA ALA A 16 13.78 -10.49 -17.74
C ALA A 16 12.26 -10.55 -17.97
N GLU A 17 11.87 -10.93 -19.18
CA GLU A 17 10.46 -10.98 -19.62
C GLU A 17 9.61 -11.99 -18.82
N THR A 18 10.24 -13.03 -18.26
CA THR A 18 9.56 -14.04 -17.42
C THR A 18 9.74 -13.82 -15.91
N ALA A 19 10.43 -12.76 -15.48
CA ALA A 19 10.66 -12.52 -14.06
C ALA A 19 9.34 -12.25 -13.32
N GLN A 20 9.23 -12.86 -12.13
CA GLN A 20 8.19 -12.59 -11.15
C GLN A 20 8.84 -11.87 -9.97
N VAL A 21 8.18 -10.83 -9.46
CA VAL A 21 8.72 -10.02 -8.37
C VAL A 21 7.78 -10.12 -7.18
N ILE A 22 8.34 -10.26 -5.98
CA ILE A 22 7.57 -10.16 -4.72
C ILE A 22 7.99 -8.87 -4.02
N LEU A 23 7.01 -7.99 -3.80
CA LEU A 23 7.16 -6.80 -2.97
C LEU A 23 6.67 -7.12 -1.56
N PHE A 24 7.59 -7.27 -0.62
CA PHE A 24 7.27 -7.47 0.79
C PHE A 24 7.18 -6.13 1.51
N ILE A 25 6.08 -5.90 2.21
CA ILE A 25 5.83 -4.72 3.05
C ILE A 25 5.64 -5.24 4.47
N ASP A 26 6.60 -4.99 5.35
CA ASP A 26 6.47 -5.36 6.75
C ASP A 26 5.89 -4.19 7.57
N GLU A 27 5.25 -4.51 8.69
CA GLU A 27 4.81 -3.53 9.68
C GLU A 27 3.94 -2.41 9.09
N LEU A 28 3.00 -2.74 8.19
CA LEU A 28 2.17 -1.75 7.49
C LEU A 28 1.45 -0.78 8.47
N ASN A 29 1.09 -1.27 9.64
CA ASN A 29 0.44 -0.51 10.72
C ASN A 29 1.37 0.39 11.54
N ARG A 30 2.67 0.45 11.22
CA ARG A 30 3.67 1.26 11.92
C ARG A 30 4.10 2.52 11.14
N CYS A 31 3.61 2.65 9.90
CA CYS A 31 3.85 3.83 9.09
C CYS A 31 2.89 4.97 9.46
N ASP A 32 3.29 6.21 9.14
CA ASP A 32 2.42 7.38 9.26
C ASP A 32 1.12 7.19 8.46
N HIS A 33 0.02 7.79 8.90
CA HIS A 33 -1.30 7.61 8.29
C HIS A 33 -1.31 7.91 6.77
N SER A 34 -0.63 8.99 6.36
CA SER A 34 -0.51 9.35 4.94
C SER A 34 0.25 8.30 4.12
N VAL A 35 1.27 7.67 4.71
CA VAL A 35 2.04 6.59 4.07
C VAL A 35 1.20 5.31 4.00
N ALA A 36 0.44 5.01 5.04
CA ALA A 36 -0.46 3.86 5.06
C ALA A 36 -1.54 3.99 3.96
N GLN A 37 -2.15 5.16 3.78
CA GLN A 37 -3.13 5.41 2.72
C GLN A 37 -2.54 5.21 1.32
N GLU A 38 -1.35 5.74 1.08
CA GLU A 38 -0.64 5.57 -0.19
C GLU A 38 -0.26 4.10 -0.46
N LEU A 39 0.20 3.37 0.57
CA LEU A 39 0.46 1.94 0.47
C LEU A 39 -0.82 1.14 0.26
N MET A 40 -1.96 1.57 0.81
CA MET A 40 -3.26 0.94 0.54
C MET A 40 -3.72 1.14 -0.89
N ASN A 41 -3.51 2.31 -1.49
CA ASN A 41 -3.74 2.52 -2.93
C ASN A 41 -2.86 1.56 -3.76
N LEU A 42 -1.60 1.36 -3.37
CA LEU A 42 -0.71 0.40 -4.03
C LEU A 42 -1.18 -1.05 -3.87
N ILE A 43 -1.72 -1.43 -2.71
CA ILE A 43 -2.16 -2.80 -2.42
C ILE A 43 -3.50 -3.12 -3.09
N LEU A 44 -4.48 -2.23 -2.97
CA LEU A 44 -5.85 -2.44 -3.47
C LEU A 44 -5.98 -2.12 -4.95
N ASN A 45 -5.48 -0.96 -5.37
CA ASN A 45 -5.65 -0.44 -6.72
C ASN A 45 -4.44 -0.72 -7.63
N ARG A 46 -3.34 -1.23 -7.06
CA ARG A 46 -2.07 -1.41 -7.78
C ARG A 46 -1.52 -0.10 -8.35
N GLU A 47 -1.83 1.02 -7.71
CA GLU A 47 -1.43 2.35 -8.16
C GLU A 47 -0.95 3.20 -6.99
N ILE A 48 0.11 3.99 -7.21
CA ILE A 48 0.59 5.00 -6.25
C ILE A 48 1.18 6.18 -7.03
N ASN A 49 0.67 7.39 -6.81
CA ASN A 49 1.15 8.62 -7.49
C ASN A 49 1.29 8.47 -9.03
N GLY A 50 0.30 7.87 -9.69
CA GLY A 50 0.28 7.64 -11.15
C GLY A 50 1.22 6.51 -11.63
N TYR A 51 1.94 5.84 -10.74
CA TYR A 51 2.67 4.62 -11.05
C TYR A 51 1.75 3.41 -10.91
N VAL A 52 1.63 2.61 -11.97
CA VAL A 52 0.84 1.37 -11.97
C VAL A 52 1.76 0.16 -11.84
N LEU A 53 1.51 -0.67 -10.82
CA LEU A 53 2.32 -1.83 -10.49
C LEU A 53 2.04 -2.99 -11.46
N ASN A 54 3.05 -3.37 -12.24
CA ASN A 54 2.99 -4.45 -13.23
C ASN A 54 2.39 -5.75 -12.64
N GLU A 55 1.53 -6.43 -13.37
CA GLU A 55 0.82 -7.65 -12.92
C GLU A 55 1.74 -8.78 -12.45
N ARG A 56 2.99 -8.82 -12.94
CA ARG A 56 4.01 -9.79 -12.53
C ARG A 56 4.60 -9.52 -11.13
N VAL A 57 4.17 -8.46 -10.47
CA VAL A 57 4.56 -8.13 -9.10
C VAL A 57 3.48 -8.56 -8.12
N LYS A 58 3.82 -9.47 -7.21
CA LYS A 58 2.95 -9.84 -6.09
C LYS A 58 3.29 -9.03 -4.85
N VAL A 59 2.30 -8.43 -4.23
CA VAL A 59 2.47 -7.66 -2.99
C VAL A 59 2.09 -8.55 -1.82
N ILE A 60 2.97 -8.64 -0.82
CA ILE A 60 2.71 -9.34 0.43
C ILE A 60 2.94 -8.31 1.54
N ALA A 61 1.87 -7.96 2.26
CA ALA A 61 1.93 -7.06 3.40
C ALA A 61 1.76 -7.85 4.70
N ALA A 62 2.60 -7.54 5.68
CA ALA A 62 2.49 -8.04 7.05
C ALA A 62 2.06 -6.89 7.97
N MET A 63 1.19 -7.23 8.92
CA MET A 63 0.76 -6.33 9.99
C MET A 63 1.03 -7.04 11.30
N ASN A 64 1.73 -6.37 12.22
CA ASN A 64 1.93 -6.96 13.54
C ASN A 64 0.64 -6.89 14.35
N PRO A 65 0.24 -8.00 15.00
CA PRO A 65 -0.89 -8.02 15.90
C PRO A 65 -0.48 -7.30 17.19
N SER A 66 -0.68 -5.98 17.23
CA SER A 66 -0.46 -5.21 18.45
C SER A 66 -1.76 -5.17 19.26
N SER A 67 -1.65 -5.18 20.58
CA SER A 67 -2.75 -5.16 21.54
C SER A 67 -3.64 -3.90 21.51
N ARG A 68 -3.41 -2.97 20.57
CA ARG A 68 -4.25 -1.79 20.29
C ARG A 68 -5.15 -1.97 19.05
N ASN A 69 -4.99 -3.07 18.31
CA ASN A 69 -5.61 -3.27 16.99
C ASN A 69 -6.78 -4.27 16.97
N ASP A 70 -7.43 -4.51 18.11
CA ASP A 70 -8.71 -5.23 18.19
C ASP A 70 -9.84 -4.34 17.61
N GLY A 71 -9.84 -4.17 16.29
CA GLY A 71 -10.82 -3.33 15.58
C GLY A 71 -10.36 -2.79 14.23
N PHE A 72 -9.06 -2.70 14.00
CA PHE A 72 -8.51 -2.16 12.74
C PHE A 72 -8.58 -3.14 11.56
N TYR A 73 -8.89 -4.42 11.82
CA TYR A 73 -9.09 -5.42 10.76
C TYR A 73 -10.25 -5.07 9.81
N ASN A 74 -11.20 -4.24 10.28
CA ASN A 74 -12.38 -3.79 9.55
C ASN A 74 -12.62 -2.27 9.66
N SER A 75 -11.69 -1.49 10.23
CA SER A 75 -11.85 -0.05 10.25
C SER A 75 -11.63 0.47 8.83
N GLN A 76 -12.75 0.70 8.16
CA GLN A 76 -12.91 1.47 6.95
C GLN A 76 -11.94 2.65 6.95
N TYR A 77 -11.42 3.03 5.76
CA TYR A 77 -10.86 4.35 5.48
C TYR A 77 -11.29 5.31 6.58
N GLU A 78 -10.36 5.68 7.46
CA GLU A 78 -10.68 6.37 8.71
C GLU A 78 -11.66 7.47 8.35
N VAL A 79 -12.93 7.26 8.70
CA VAL A 79 -14.00 8.14 8.26
C VAL A 79 -13.66 9.40 9.01
N VAL A 80 -13.07 10.37 8.29
CA VAL A 80 -13.04 11.75 8.75
C VAL A 80 -14.50 11.99 9.08
N ASP A 81 -14.82 12.14 10.36
CA ASP A 81 -16.16 12.57 10.76
C ASP A 81 -16.40 13.83 9.93
N LEU A 82 -17.22 13.69 8.89
CA LEU A 82 -17.63 14.82 8.07
C LEU A 82 -18.31 15.73 9.07
N ASP A 83 -17.69 16.89 9.34
CA ASP A 83 -18.34 17.92 10.14
C ASP A 83 -19.76 18.08 9.56
N PRO A 84 -20.82 18.06 10.39
CA PRO A 84 -22.22 18.07 9.93
C PRO A 84 -22.63 19.32 9.14
N ALA A 85 -21.67 20.21 8.83
CA ALA A 85 -21.81 21.40 7.99
C ALA A 85 -21.57 21.15 6.49
N GLN A 86 -21.29 19.91 6.06
CA GLN A 86 -21.13 19.54 4.63
C GLN A 86 -22.33 18.77 4.06
N GLU A 87 -23.41 18.61 4.83
CA GLU A 87 -24.74 18.25 4.29
C GLU A 87 -25.51 19.53 3.96
N ASP A 88 -25.17 20.17 2.83
CA ASP A 88 -26.07 21.09 2.10
C ASP A 88 -25.66 21.18 0.62
#